data_AF-A0A5D0MHE4-F1
#
_entry.id   AF-A0A5D0MHE4-F1
#
_cell.length_a   1.000
_cell.length_b   1.000
_cell.length_c   1.000
_cell.angle_alpha   90.00
_cell.angle_beta   90.00
_cell.angle_gamma   90.00
#
_symmetry.space_group_name_H-M   'P 1'
#
loop_
_entity.id
_entity.type
_entity.pdbx_description
1 polymer ?
#
loop_
_entity_poly.entity_id
_entity_poly.type
_entity_poly.pdbx_seq_one_letter_code
_entity_poly.pdbx_strand_id
1 'polypeptide(L)'
;LDYRGRILTTEKFAEKIDSKLKHGKHVSFYIGNYYGIDENTLKKADLVLSLSRMTFNHELTVLILLEQIYRVDNILFGGNYHK
;
A
#
# COMPACT_ATOMS: atom_id res chain seq x y z
N LEU A 1 4.07 3.50 4.38
CA LEU A 1 4.86 3.54 3.14
C LEU A 1 6.21 4.10 3.47
N ASP A 2 7.27 3.34 3.21
CA ASP A 2 8.66 3.74 3.47
C ASP A 2 9.55 3.09 2.39
N TYR A 3 10.53 3.83 1.88
CA TYR A 3 11.41 3.35 0.81
C TYR A 3 12.24 2.12 1.22
N ARG A 4 12.49 1.95 2.53
CA ARG A 4 13.18 0.78 3.13
C ARG A 4 12.29 -0.44 3.27
N GLY A 5 11.00 -0.31 2.95
CA GLY A 5 10.02 -1.37 3.02
C GLY A 5 10.22 -2.47 1.98
N ARG A 6 9.39 -3.49 2.06
CA ARG A 6 9.35 -4.57 1.06
C ARG A 6 8.76 -4.04 -0.24
N ILE A 7 9.39 -4.37 -1.36
CA ILE A 7 8.81 -4.15 -2.69
C ILE A 7 7.99 -5.39 -3.04
N LEU A 8 6.74 -5.17 -3.44
CA LEU A 8 5.83 -6.22 -3.88
C LEU A 8 5.47 -6.00 -5.35
N THR A 9 5.17 -7.08 -6.06
CA THR A 9 4.42 -6.97 -7.32
C THR A 9 2.96 -6.62 -7.01
N THR A 10 2.23 -6.12 -8.02
CA THR A 10 0.82 -5.77 -7.86
C THR A 10 -0.02 -6.99 -7.43
N GLU A 11 0.27 -8.19 -7.93
CA GLU A 11 -0.43 -9.43 -7.56
C GLU A 11 -0.18 -9.79 -6.09
N LYS A 12 1.07 -9.71 -5.62
CA LYS A 12 1.40 -9.95 -4.21
C LYS A 12 0.82 -8.90 -3.27
N PHE A 13 0.73 -7.66 -3.74
CA PHE A 13 0.04 -6.62 -2.99
C PHE A 13 -1.47 -6.92 -2.91
N ALA A 14 -2.11 -7.31 -4.02
CA ALA A 14 -3.51 -7.71 -4.05
C ALA A 14 -3.82 -8.88 -3.11
N GLU A 15 -3.00 -9.94 -3.13
CA GLU A 15 -3.12 -11.09 -2.22
C GLU A 15 -3.09 -10.66 -0.73
N LYS A 16 -2.23 -9.69 -0.37
CA LYS A 16 -2.13 -9.19 1.01
C LYS A 16 -3.37 -8.39 1.42
N ILE A 17 -3.89 -7.56 0.53
CA ILE A 17 -5.12 -6.79 0.78
C ILE A 17 -6.32 -7.72 0.90
N ASP A 18 -6.52 -8.63 -0.05
CA ASP A 18 -7.61 -9.62 -0.04
C ASP A 18 -7.63 -10.46 1.24
N SER A 19 -6.45 -10.92 1.66
CA SER A 19 -6.31 -11.64 2.93
C SER A 19 -6.83 -10.83 4.12
N LYS A 20 -6.52 -9.53 4.22
CA LYS A 20 -7.01 -8.68 5.33
C LYS A 20 -8.53 -8.45 5.23
N LEU A 21 -9.04 -8.17 4.03
CA LEU A 21 -10.46 -7.93 3.79
C LEU A 21 -11.32 -9.17 4.10
N LYS A 22 -10.88 -10.36 3.69
CA LYS A 22 -11.56 -11.64 4.00
C LYS A 22 -11.69 -11.93 5.50
N HIS A 23 -10.79 -11.38 6.32
CA HIS A 23 -10.88 -11.47 7.78
C HIS A 23 -11.71 -10.33 8.40
N GLY A 24 -12.43 -9.55 7.59
CA GLY A 24 -13.24 -8.41 8.04
C GLY A 24 -12.42 -7.27 8.62
N LYS A 25 -11.11 -7.18 8.31
CA LYS A 25 -10.23 -6.15 8.83
C LYS A 25 -10.21 -4.93 7.93
N HIS A 26 -10.19 -3.74 8.54
CA HIS A 26 -9.87 -2.51 7.82
C HIS A 26 -8.39 -2.47 7.46
N VAL A 27 -8.08 -1.95 6.27
CA VAL A 27 -6.71 -1.67 5.84
C VAL A 27 -6.49 -0.17 5.86
N SER A 28 -5.49 0.27 6.64
CA SER A 28 -5.08 1.67 6.73
C SER A 28 -3.68 1.83 6.18
N PHE A 29 -3.49 2.85 5.35
CA PHE A 29 -2.18 3.24 4.84
C PHE A 29 -1.67 4.45 5.61
N TYR A 30 -0.41 4.39 6.01
CA TYR A 30 0.28 5.52 6.65
C TYR A 30 1.40 6.00 5.73
N ILE A 31 1.42 7.28 5.43
CA ILE A 31 2.44 7.92 4.60
C ILE A 31 3.12 8.98 5.48
N GLY A 32 4.43 8.85 5.65
CA GLY A 32 5.21 9.80 6.44
C GLY A 32 5.29 11.16 5.76
N ASN A 33 5.58 12.19 6.56
CA ASN A 33 5.89 13.51 6.03
C ASN A 33 7.31 13.53 5.43
N TYR A 34 7.83 14.71 5.13
CA TYR A 34 9.16 14.86 4.54
C TYR A 34 10.33 14.36 5.42
N TYR A 35 10.13 14.18 6.73
CA TYR A 35 11.10 13.52 7.63
C TYR A 35 10.95 11.99 7.67
N GLY A 36 9.97 11.43 6.97
CA GLY A 36 9.67 10.00 6.97
C GLY A 36 8.78 9.56 8.12
N ILE A 37 8.89 8.28 8.50
CA ILE A 37 8.12 7.64 9.58
C ILE A 37 9.11 7.21 10.67
N ASP A 38 8.77 7.47 11.93
CA ASP A 38 9.60 7.05 13.06
C ASP A 38 9.66 5.52 13.18
N GLU A 39 10.79 5.01 13.67
CA GLU A 39 11.01 3.56 13.75
C GLU A 39 10.02 2.83 14.66
N ASN A 40 9.53 3.49 15.71
CA ASN A 40 8.57 2.86 16.63
C ASN A 40 7.22 2.66 15.95
N THR A 41 6.80 3.59 15.10
CA THR A 41 5.61 3.44 14.25
C THR A 41 5.81 2.36 13.19
N LEU A 42 6.98 2.30 12.54
CA LEU A 42 7.29 1.24 11.56
C LEU A 42 7.23 -0.16 12.18
N LYS A 43 7.72 -0.33 13.42
CA LYS A 43 7.67 -1.60 14.15
C LYS A 43 6.25 -2.07 14.47
N LYS A 44 5.27 -1.16 14.55
CA LYS A 44 3.86 -1.49 14.81
C LYS A 44 3.09 -1.82 13.53
N ALA A 45 3.65 -1.53 12.35
CA ALA A 45 2.97 -1.77 11.09
C ALA A 45 2.93 -3.27 10.77
N ASP A 46 1.76 -3.77 10.35
CA ASP A 46 1.60 -5.12 9.81
C ASP A 46 2.50 -5.39 8.59
N LEU A 47 2.77 -4.34 7.81
CA LEU A 47 3.59 -4.37 6.61
C LEU A 47 4.18 -2.97 6.37
N VAL A 48 5.51 -2.91 6.26
CA VAL A 48 6.21 -1.76 5.70
C VAL A 48 6.38 -1.99 4.20
N LEU A 49 5.55 -1.33 3.39
CA LEU A 49 5.57 -1.39 1.93
C LEU A 49 6.41 -0.26 1.34
N SER A 50 7.24 -0.60 0.35
CA SER A 50 7.97 0.32 -0.51
C SER A 50 7.39 0.29 -1.92
N LEU A 51 7.07 1.47 -2.47
CA LEU A 51 6.56 1.61 -3.85
C LEU A 51 7.68 1.58 -4.90
N SER A 52 8.92 1.87 -4.49
CA SER A 52 10.08 1.91 -5.37
C SER A 52 11.37 1.91 -4.56
N ARG A 53 12.49 1.53 -5.18
CA ARG A 53 13.83 1.81 -4.62
C ARG A 53 14.20 3.29 -4.67
N MET A 54 13.48 4.09 -5.44
CA MET A 54 13.66 5.54 -5.54
C MET A 54 12.86 6.27 -4.47
N THR A 55 13.34 7.45 -4.08
CA THR A 55 12.65 8.34 -3.15
C THR A 55 11.64 9.20 -3.92
N PHE A 56 10.38 9.10 -3.52
CA PHE A 56 9.32 9.99 -4.01
C PHE A 56 8.95 11.00 -2.92
N ASN A 57 8.48 12.18 -3.34
CA ASN A 57 7.86 13.10 -2.40
C ASN A 57 6.51 12.51 -1.90
N HIS A 58 5.97 13.11 -0.84
CA HIS A 58 4.72 12.64 -0.23
C HIS A 58 3.55 12.65 -1.24
N GLU A 59 3.43 13.71 -2.05
CA GLU A 59 2.33 13.88 -3.02
C GLU A 59 2.31 12.78 -4.08
N LEU A 60 3.47 12.49 -4.68
CA LEU A 60 3.61 11.43 -5.68
C LEU A 60 3.42 10.04 -5.05
N THR A 61 3.85 9.86 -3.79
CA THR A 61 3.62 8.62 -3.04
C THR A 61 2.13 8.33 -2.88
N VAL A 62 1.32 9.35 -2.57
CA VAL A 62 -0.15 9.23 -2.49
C VAL A 62 -0.71 8.84 -3.87
N LEU A 63 -0.29 9.53 -4.93
CA LEU A 63 -0.81 9.28 -6.28
C LEU A 63 -0.52 7.84 -6.76
N ILE A 64 0.72 7.37 -6.59
CA ILE A 64 1.11 6.01 -6.97
C ILE A 64 0.38 4.98 -6.11
N LEU A 65 0.22 5.23 -4.81
CA LEU A 65 -0.53 4.34 -3.94
C LEU A 65 -1.99 4.22 -4.39
N LEU A 66 -2.66 5.32 -4.70
CA LEU A 66 -4.05 5.32 -5.18
C LEU A 66 -4.21 4.52 -6.47
N GLU A 67 -3.27 4.67 -7.41
CA GLU A 67 -3.26 3.90 -8.64
C GLU A 67 -3.09 2.40 -8.39
N GLN A 68 -2.20 2.01 -7.47
CA GLN A 68 -2.02 0.60 -7.10
C GLN A 68 -3.25 0.04 -6.37
N ILE A 69 -3.92 0.83 -5.52
CA ILE A 69 -5.19 0.44 -4.89
C ILE A 69 -6.24 0.19 -5.97
N TYR A 70 -6.35 1.07 -6.98
CA TYR A 70 -7.25 0.88 -8.11
C TYR A 70 -6.93 -0.40 -8.91
N ARG A 71 -5.65 -0.71 -9.14
CA ARG A 71 -5.27 -1.99 -9.79
C ARG A 71 -5.64 -3.20 -8.94
N VAL A 72 -5.39 -3.14 -7.63
CA VAL A 72 -5.77 -4.21 -6.69
C VAL A 72 -7.28 -4.43 -6.74
N ASP A 73 -8.08 -3.37 -6.70
CA ASP A 73 -9.54 -3.45 -6.80
C ASP A 73 -9.97 -4.16 -8.10
N ASN A 74 -9.39 -3.78 -9.24
CA ASN A 74 -9.66 -4.45 -10.52
C ASN A 74 -9.26 -5.94 -10.52
N ILE A 75 -8.15 -6.30 -9.88
CA ILE A 75 -7.70 -7.70 -9.78
C ILE A 75 -8.66 -8.51 -8.90
N LEU A 76 -9.10 -7.95 -7.77
CA LEU A 76 -9.92 -8.67 -6.80
C LEU A 76 -11.39 -8.77 -7.23
N PHE A 77 -11.92 -7.75 -7.91
CA PHE A 77 -13.35 -7.65 -8.23
C PHE A 77 -13.63 -7.61 -9.75
N GLY A 78 -12.61 -7.86 -10.57
CA GLY A 78 -12.74 -8.04 -12.02
C GLY A 78 -13.20 -6.78 -12.77
N GLY A 79 -12.94 -5.58 -12.22
CA GLY A 79 -13.29 -4.30 -12.84
C GLY A 79 -14.80 -4.01 -12.95
N ASN A 80 -15.66 -4.79 -12.29
CA ASN A 80 -17.12 -4.62 -12.33
C ASN A 80 -17.67 -3.76 -11.19
N TYR A 81 -16.83 -3.03 -10.43
CA TYR A 81 -17.29 -2.26 -9.27
C TYR A 81 -18.29 -1.13 -9.65
N HIS A 82 -18.40 -0.80 -10.95
CA HIS A 82 -19.45 0.05 -11.53
C HIS A 82 -20.05 -0.53 -12.82
N LYS A 83 -20.67 -1.72 -12.76
CA LYS A 83 -21.71 -2.12 -13.72
C LYS A 83 -23.05 -2.28 -13.01
#